data_AF-A0A1G7KKH6-F1
#
_entry.id   AF-A0A1G7KKH6-F1
#
_cell.length_a   1.000
_cell.length_b   1.000
_cell.length_c   1.000
_cell.angle_alpha   90.00
_cell.angle_beta   90.00
_cell.angle_gamma   90.00
#
_symmetry.space_group_name_H-M   'P 1'
#
loop_
_entity.id
_entity.type
_entity.pdbx_description
1 polymer ?
#
loop_
_entity_poly.entity_id
_entity_poly.type
_entity_poly.pdbx_seq_one_letter_code
_entity_poly.pdbx_strand_id
1 'polypeptide(L)'
;MARARLGTLLLAFLALLLSACNTLQSLLPQPKPFEAQVVGESDQTVAPGETATYTLRLSFREGAGPVTLRVALADPCAKGTSSCPGWDTSRYPGVEHPRGTFTLTPSAPEVSLTFQVAADALPQGPFKYEVVLTGEDASGKAVEEVVPLYLKVLNPGERSGMEAWNFWRSYLSFSPVREDPEWSFWAWLHSRYMAMNYPNSLPHDEDLSQPFASPEGQQAGRKGNEWGNLTQNLHLPHTPHKPSPPPPGGPRPRAWSSRRMTCTTSSGKRTRAAPSLASRQLPFPSIPTQWASR
;
A
#
# COMPACT_ATOMS: atom_id res chain seq x y z
N MET A 1 46.45 -19.40 -60.95
CA MET A 1 46.51 -18.81 -59.58
C MET A 1 45.35 -17.85 -59.23
N ALA A 2 44.56 -17.34 -60.19
CA ALA A 2 43.47 -16.40 -59.89
C ALA A 2 42.21 -17.03 -59.25
N ARG A 3 41.87 -18.29 -59.58
CA ARG A 3 40.69 -18.99 -59.04
C ARG A 3 40.74 -19.26 -57.52
N ALA A 4 41.92 -19.48 -56.96
CA ALA A 4 42.07 -19.74 -55.53
C ALA A 4 41.83 -18.49 -54.66
N ARG A 5 42.25 -17.31 -55.14
CA ARG A 5 42.12 -16.03 -54.41
C ARG A 5 40.68 -15.53 -54.32
N LEU A 6 39.85 -15.84 -55.33
CA LEU A 6 38.44 -15.43 -55.34
C LEU A 6 37.60 -16.23 -54.31
N GLY A 7 37.90 -17.52 -54.15
CA GLY A 7 37.21 -18.38 -53.18
C GLY A 7 37.49 -18.00 -51.72
N THR A 8 38.72 -17.59 -51.41
CA THR A 8 39.10 -17.15 -50.06
C THR A 8 38.46 -15.82 -49.69
N LEU A 9 38.34 -14.90 -50.65
CA LEU A 9 37.64 -13.62 -50.48
C LEU A 9 36.15 -13.81 -50.24
N LEU A 10 35.49 -14.74 -50.96
CA LEU A 10 34.08 -15.04 -50.77
C LEU A 10 33.79 -15.66 -49.40
N LEU A 11 34.65 -16.58 -48.93
CA LEU A 11 34.53 -17.19 -47.61
C LEU A 11 34.75 -16.18 -46.47
N ALA A 12 35.73 -15.28 -46.61
CA ALA A 12 35.96 -14.22 -45.65
C ALA A 12 34.77 -13.24 -45.57
N PHE A 13 34.18 -12.89 -46.73
CA PHE A 13 33.01 -12.02 -46.78
C PHE A 13 31.76 -12.69 -46.17
N LEU A 14 31.57 -13.99 -46.42
CA LEU A 14 30.49 -14.76 -45.82
C LEU A 14 30.65 -14.86 -44.29
N ALA A 15 31.88 -15.07 -43.79
CA ALA A 15 32.17 -15.09 -42.36
C ALA A 15 31.93 -13.72 -41.69
N LEU A 16 32.27 -12.62 -42.37
CA LEU A 16 31.98 -11.26 -41.91
C LEU A 16 30.48 -10.97 -41.87
N LEU A 17 29.72 -11.41 -42.89
CA LEU A 17 28.25 -11.27 -42.92
C LEU A 17 27.56 -12.09 -41.82
N LEU A 18 28.00 -13.34 -41.60
CA LEU A 18 27.49 -14.20 -40.52
C LEU A 18 27.80 -13.62 -39.13
N SER A 19 29.01 -13.06 -38.95
CA SER A 19 29.40 -12.39 -37.71
C SER A 19 28.58 -11.11 -37.46
N ALA A 20 28.36 -10.30 -38.51
CA ALA A 20 27.53 -9.10 -38.43
C ALA A 20 26.06 -9.42 -38.09
N CYS A 21 25.49 -10.48 -38.67
CA CYS A 21 24.14 -10.95 -38.34
C CYS A 21 24.03 -11.43 -36.88
N ASN A 22 25.00 -12.22 -36.38
CA ASN A 22 25.03 -12.63 -34.97
C ASN A 22 25.14 -11.42 -34.02
N THR A 23 25.91 -10.40 -34.41
CA THR A 23 26.07 -9.18 -33.62
C THR A 23 24.76 -8.38 -33.58
N LEU A 24 24.06 -8.26 -34.71
CA LEU A 24 22.74 -7.62 -34.78
C LEU A 24 21.66 -8.38 -33.98
N GLN A 25 21.69 -9.71 -33.96
CA GLN A 25 20.79 -10.52 -33.13
C GLN A 25 21.10 -10.40 -31.63
N SER A 26 22.37 -10.23 -31.26
CA SER A 26 22.77 -9.97 -29.86
C SER A 26 22.34 -8.58 -29.34
N LEU A 27 22.05 -7.64 -30.25
CA LEU A 27 21.59 -6.28 -29.92
C LEU A 27 20.07 -6.19 -29.78
N LEU A 28 19.31 -7.18 -30.26
CA LEU A 28 17.88 -7.22 -30.05
C LEU A 28 17.57 -7.66 -28.61
N PRO A 29 16.59 -7.04 -27.94
CA PRO A 29 16.14 -7.50 -26.63
C PRO A 29 15.77 -8.98 -26.72
N GLN A 30 16.52 -9.83 -26.02
CA GLN A 30 16.17 -11.23 -25.94
C GLN A 30 14.81 -11.35 -25.24
N PRO A 31 13.92 -12.21 -25.73
CA PRO A 31 12.64 -12.42 -25.08
C PRO A 31 12.85 -12.87 -23.64
N LYS A 32 12.02 -12.38 -22.72
CA LYS A 32 12.07 -12.82 -21.33
C LYS A 32 11.90 -14.33 -21.24
N PRO A 33 12.73 -15.04 -20.45
CA PRO A 33 12.67 -16.49 -20.32
C PRO A 33 11.42 -16.97 -19.55
N PHE A 34 10.79 -16.08 -18.78
CA PHE A 34 9.57 -16.34 -18.03
C PHE A 34 8.73 -15.07 -17.88
N GLU A 35 7.46 -15.24 -17.53
CA GLU A 35 6.53 -14.19 -17.10
C GLU A 35 5.81 -14.65 -15.83
N ALA A 36 5.65 -13.76 -14.86
CA ALA A 36 4.98 -14.06 -13.59
C ALA A 36 3.61 -13.39 -13.50
N GLN A 37 2.65 -14.10 -12.90
CA GLN A 37 1.33 -13.57 -12.62
C GLN A 37 0.84 -14.02 -11.25
N VAL A 38 0.08 -13.15 -10.58
CA VAL A 38 -0.67 -13.52 -9.38
C VAL A 38 -1.96 -14.21 -9.81
N VAL A 39 -2.23 -15.37 -9.23
CA VAL A 39 -3.51 -16.07 -9.40
C VAL A 39 -4.53 -15.39 -8.48
N GLY A 40 -5.43 -14.62 -9.06
CA GLY A 40 -6.43 -13.84 -8.33
C GLY A 40 -6.01 -12.38 -8.17
N GLU A 41 -6.33 -11.79 -7.02
CA GLU A 41 -6.03 -10.38 -6.71
C GLU A 41 -4.64 -10.24 -6.08
N SER A 42 -3.88 -9.24 -6.52
CA SER A 42 -2.58 -8.89 -5.95
C SER A 42 -2.72 -7.99 -4.72
N ASP A 43 -3.89 -7.42 -4.49
CA ASP A 43 -4.28 -6.70 -3.30
C ASP A 43 -5.26 -7.53 -2.46
N GLN A 44 -5.00 -7.65 -1.16
CA GLN A 44 -5.89 -8.37 -0.24
C GLN A 44 -6.10 -7.55 1.03
N THR A 45 -7.30 -7.70 1.61
CA THR A 45 -7.64 -7.20 2.94
C THR A 45 -7.78 -8.38 3.89
N VAL A 46 -7.12 -8.32 5.04
CA VAL A 46 -7.03 -9.43 6.00
C VAL A 46 -7.29 -8.92 7.42
N ALA A 47 -8.02 -9.69 8.22
CA ALA A 47 -8.26 -9.34 9.60
C ALA A 47 -7.08 -9.70 10.53
N PRO A 48 -6.93 -9.00 11.67
CA PRO A 48 -6.00 -9.41 12.72
C PRO A 48 -6.22 -10.88 13.13
N GLY A 49 -5.13 -11.66 13.20
CA GLY A 49 -5.15 -13.08 13.54
C GLY A 49 -5.40 -14.02 12.36
N GLU A 50 -5.64 -13.49 11.16
CA GLU A 50 -5.85 -14.27 9.94
C GLU A 50 -4.60 -14.33 9.05
N THR A 51 -4.70 -15.13 7.99
CA THR A 51 -3.63 -15.39 7.04
C THR A 51 -4.00 -14.89 5.65
N ALA A 52 -3.11 -14.14 5.00
CA ALA A 52 -3.18 -13.88 3.56
C ALA A 52 -2.40 -14.94 2.79
N THR A 53 -2.94 -15.37 1.65
CA THR A 53 -2.21 -16.28 0.74
C THR A 53 -2.22 -15.71 -0.68
N TYR A 54 -1.04 -15.50 -1.25
CA TYR A 54 -0.86 -15.11 -2.64
C TYR A 54 -0.25 -16.27 -3.41
N THR A 55 -0.90 -16.67 -4.49
CA THR A 55 -0.35 -17.72 -5.36
C THR A 55 0.25 -17.06 -6.59
N LEU A 56 1.55 -17.29 -6.82
CA LEU A 56 2.22 -16.87 -8.04
C LEU A 56 2.36 -18.06 -8.97
N ARG A 57 2.07 -17.82 -10.25
CA ARG A 57 2.29 -18.77 -11.32
C ARG A 57 3.21 -18.16 -12.37
N LEU A 58 4.20 -18.93 -12.81
CA LEU A 58 5.12 -18.55 -13.88
C LEU A 58 4.74 -19.27 -15.16
N SER A 59 4.87 -18.55 -16.28
CA SER A 59 4.89 -19.12 -17.61
C SER A 59 6.33 -19.13 -18.10
N PHE A 60 6.86 -20.32 -18.39
CA PHE A 60 8.24 -20.47 -18.87
C PHE A 60 8.27 -20.57 -20.39
N ARG A 61 9.26 -19.94 -21.02
CA ARG A 61 9.58 -20.22 -22.42
C ARG A 61 10.29 -21.56 -22.54
N GLU A 62 10.20 -22.16 -23.72
CA GLU A 62 10.91 -23.39 -24.03
C GLU A 62 12.42 -23.20 -23.81
N GLY A 63 13.04 -24.15 -23.10
CA GLY A 63 14.46 -24.11 -22.74
C GLY A 63 14.82 -23.17 -21.58
N ALA A 64 13.85 -22.49 -20.95
CA ALA A 64 14.11 -21.66 -19.78
C ALA A 64 14.53 -22.49 -18.56
N GLY A 65 15.51 -21.96 -17.82
CA GLY A 65 16.01 -22.56 -16.58
C GLY A 65 15.13 -22.29 -15.36
N PRO A 66 15.58 -22.74 -14.17
CA PRO A 66 14.90 -22.43 -12.90
C PRO A 66 14.92 -20.93 -12.60
N VAL A 67 13.88 -20.47 -11.90
CA VAL A 67 13.74 -19.09 -11.42
C VAL A 67 13.77 -19.09 -9.90
N THR A 68 14.58 -18.21 -9.32
CA THR A 68 14.60 -17.97 -7.88
C THR A 68 13.64 -16.83 -7.56
N LEU A 69 12.81 -17.01 -6.54
CA LEU A 69 11.85 -16.04 -6.04
C LEU A 69 12.21 -15.67 -4.60
N ARG A 70 12.14 -14.38 -4.28
CA ARG A 70 12.19 -13.87 -2.89
C ARG A 70 11.16 -12.77 -2.69
N VAL A 71 10.68 -12.62 -1.46
CA VAL A 71 9.81 -11.51 -1.08
C VAL A 71 10.64 -10.43 -0.43
N ALA A 72 10.53 -9.20 -0.91
CA ALA A 72 11.13 -8.01 -0.33
C ALA A 72 10.05 -7.02 0.09
N LEU A 73 10.41 -6.14 1.02
CA LEU A 73 9.58 -4.99 1.36
C LEU A 73 9.83 -3.89 0.32
N ALA A 74 8.77 -3.27 -0.18
CA ALA A 74 8.91 -2.10 -1.03
C ALA A 74 9.23 -0.83 -0.24
N ASP A 75 9.15 -0.89 1.09
CA ASP A 75 9.35 0.24 2.01
C ASP A 75 10.71 0.93 1.81
N PRO A 76 10.75 2.26 1.63
CA PRO A 76 11.98 3.02 1.55
C PRO A 76 12.92 2.83 2.76
N CYS A 77 12.38 2.60 3.96
CA CYS A 77 13.16 2.28 5.16
C CYS A 77 13.90 0.94 4.99
N ALA A 78 13.22 -0.07 4.45
CA ALA A 78 13.79 -1.40 4.23
C ALA A 78 14.80 -1.42 3.08
N LYS A 79 14.59 -0.58 2.07
CA LYS A 79 15.51 -0.38 0.94
C LYS A 79 16.73 0.47 1.30
N GLY A 80 16.75 1.09 2.48
CA GLY A 80 17.80 2.02 2.90
C GLY A 80 17.81 3.34 2.12
N THR A 81 16.71 3.67 1.45
CA THR A 81 16.55 4.93 0.71
C THR A 81 15.93 6.05 1.55
N SER A 82 15.43 5.73 2.75
CA SER A 82 14.94 6.68 3.74
C SER A 82 15.52 6.39 5.12
N SER A 83 15.79 7.44 5.91
CA SER A 83 16.21 7.32 7.30
C SER A 83 15.01 7.02 8.20
N CYS A 84 15.02 5.89 8.91
CA CYS A 84 13.89 5.44 9.73
C CYS A 84 14.37 4.91 11.09
N PRO A 85 14.74 5.81 12.03
CA PRO A 85 15.30 5.41 13.31
C PRO A 85 14.28 4.62 14.13
N GLY A 86 14.70 3.47 14.66
CA GLY A 86 13.86 2.58 15.47
C GLY A 86 12.81 1.79 14.71
N TRP A 87 12.76 1.90 13.37
CA TRP A 87 11.86 1.11 12.54
C TRP A 87 12.42 -0.30 12.30
N ASP A 88 11.58 -1.32 12.45
CA ASP A 88 11.90 -2.68 12.05
C ASP A 88 11.90 -2.77 10.52
N THR A 89 13.07 -2.77 9.91
CA THR A 89 13.24 -2.83 8.45
C THR A 89 13.04 -4.24 7.88
N SER A 90 12.81 -5.24 8.73
CA SER A 90 12.66 -6.64 8.32
C SER A 90 11.22 -7.05 8.07
N ARG A 91 10.23 -6.22 8.43
CA ARG A 91 8.79 -6.48 8.23
C ARG A 91 7.96 -5.21 8.34
N TYR A 92 6.70 -5.27 7.94
CA TYR A 92 5.70 -4.27 8.29
C TYR A 92 5.09 -4.55 9.69
N PRO A 93 4.55 -3.54 10.39
CA PRO A 93 3.98 -3.73 11.73
C PRO A 93 2.84 -4.76 11.74
N GLY A 94 3.00 -5.78 12.58
CA GLY A 94 1.97 -6.80 12.80
C GLY A 94 1.81 -7.81 11.67
N VAL A 95 2.71 -7.86 10.69
CA VAL A 95 2.62 -8.82 9.57
C VAL A 95 3.94 -9.55 9.38
N GLU A 96 3.92 -10.88 9.55
CA GLU A 96 5.03 -11.75 9.15
C GLU A 96 4.85 -12.21 7.70
N HIS A 97 5.95 -12.22 6.95
CA HIS A 97 5.98 -12.62 5.55
C HIS A 97 7.09 -13.65 5.29
N PRO A 98 7.06 -14.35 4.15
CA PRO A 98 8.14 -15.28 3.79
C PRO A 98 9.47 -14.52 3.61
N ARG A 99 10.55 -15.03 4.22
CA ARG A 99 11.90 -14.44 4.12
C ARG A 99 12.92 -15.31 3.37
N GLY A 100 12.52 -16.54 3.03
CA GLY A 100 13.35 -17.48 2.28
C GLY A 100 13.34 -17.23 0.78
N THR A 101 14.21 -17.96 0.08
CA THR A 101 14.16 -18.10 -1.37
C THR A 101 13.37 -19.33 -1.77
N PHE A 102 12.64 -19.23 -2.87
CA PHE A 102 11.90 -20.34 -3.47
C PHE A 102 12.44 -20.57 -4.88
N THR A 103 12.43 -21.82 -5.33
CA THR A 103 12.84 -22.16 -6.70
C THR A 103 11.64 -22.70 -7.45
N LEU A 104 11.35 -22.05 -8.59
CA LEU A 104 10.29 -22.43 -9.51
C LEU A 104 10.92 -22.99 -10.77
N THR A 105 10.31 -24.03 -11.32
CA THR A 105 10.78 -24.71 -12.53
C THR A 105 9.64 -24.88 -13.52
N PRO A 106 9.91 -25.19 -14.80
CA PRO A 106 8.85 -25.51 -15.75
C PRO A 106 7.92 -26.66 -15.30
N SER A 107 8.43 -27.61 -14.48
CA SER A 107 7.63 -28.73 -13.93
C SER A 107 6.90 -28.40 -12.63
N ALA A 108 7.30 -27.33 -11.94
CA ALA A 108 6.67 -26.82 -10.73
C ALA A 108 6.61 -25.27 -10.80
N PRO A 109 5.71 -24.71 -11.64
CA PRO A 109 5.72 -23.30 -11.98
C PRO A 109 4.89 -22.43 -11.01
N GLU A 110 4.44 -22.99 -9.89
CA GLU A 110 3.52 -22.31 -8.97
C GLU A 110 4.05 -22.36 -7.52
N VAL A 111 3.84 -21.27 -6.79
CA VAL A 111 4.14 -21.18 -5.35
C VAL A 111 3.08 -20.35 -4.63
N SER A 112 2.70 -20.78 -3.43
CA SER A 112 1.84 -20.02 -2.54
C SER A 112 2.68 -19.37 -1.44
N LEU A 113 2.58 -18.05 -1.34
CA LEU A 113 3.23 -17.22 -0.33
C LEU A 113 2.22 -16.90 0.78
N THR A 114 2.59 -17.21 2.01
CA THR A 114 1.71 -17.07 3.19
C THR A 114 2.17 -15.90 4.05
N PHE A 115 1.26 -14.98 4.35
CA PHE A 115 1.47 -13.81 5.20
C PHE A 115 0.61 -13.95 6.45
N GLN A 116 1.20 -13.80 7.63
CA GLN A 116 0.50 -13.97 8.90
C GLN A 116 0.29 -12.62 9.57
N VAL A 117 -0.98 -12.26 9.82
CA VAL A 117 -1.33 -11.03 10.52
C VAL A 117 -1.46 -11.34 12.00
N ALA A 118 -0.72 -10.62 12.84
CA ALA A 118 -0.78 -10.79 14.29
C ALA A 118 -2.19 -10.49 14.82
N ALA A 119 -2.61 -11.21 15.87
CA ALA A 119 -3.94 -11.06 16.46
C ALA A 119 -4.18 -9.66 17.06
N ASP A 120 -3.12 -8.97 17.45
CA ASP A 120 -3.11 -7.61 18.00
C ASP A 120 -2.74 -6.54 16.96
N ALA A 121 -2.65 -6.89 15.68
CA ALA A 121 -2.35 -5.94 14.62
C ALA A 121 -3.42 -4.84 14.54
N LEU A 122 -2.98 -3.58 14.50
CA LEU A 122 -3.87 -2.44 14.28
C LEU A 122 -4.25 -2.33 12.79
N PRO A 123 -5.46 -1.86 12.45
CA PRO A 123 -5.84 -1.55 11.08
C PRO A 123 -4.90 -0.52 10.46
N GLN A 124 -4.31 -0.88 9.32
CA GLN A 124 -3.34 -0.04 8.60
C GLN A 124 -2.99 -0.61 7.22
N GLY A 125 -2.13 0.11 6.51
CA GLY A 125 -1.68 -0.22 5.17
C GLY A 125 -2.40 0.61 4.09
N PRO A 126 -2.35 0.17 2.82
CA PRO A 126 -1.80 -1.11 2.38
C PRO A 126 -0.27 -1.16 2.50
N PHE A 127 0.25 -2.33 2.88
CA PHE A 127 1.67 -2.66 2.84
C PHE A 127 2.04 -3.24 1.47
N LYS A 128 3.14 -2.78 0.88
CA LYS A 128 3.60 -3.26 -0.43
C LYS A 128 4.80 -4.19 -0.29
N TYR A 129 4.67 -5.36 -0.89
CA TYR A 129 5.74 -6.34 -1.03
C TYR A 129 6.14 -6.45 -2.51
N GLU A 130 7.43 -6.64 -2.75
CA GLU A 130 8.00 -6.89 -4.06
C GLU A 130 8.44 -8.34 -4.13
N VAL A 131 7.74 -9.14 -4.94
CA VAL A 131 8.18 -10.49 -5.26
C VAL A 131 9.20 -10.38 -6.39
N VAL A 132 10.48 -10.55 -6.03
CA VAL A 132 11.60 -10.44 -6.96
C VAL A 132 11.91 -11.83 -7.51
N LEU A 133 11.78 -11.97 -8.82
CA LEU A 133 12.07 -13.19 -9.57
C LEU A 133 13.35 -13.01 -10.37
N THR A 134 14.29 -13.93 -10.21
CA THR A 134 15.58 -13.90 -10.91
C THR A 134 15.79 -15.23 -11.64
N GLY A 135 16.04 -15.15 -12.94
CA GLY A 135 16.44 -16.30 -13.76
C GLY A 135 17.46 -15.88 -14.81
N GLU A 136 17.71 -16.75 -15.79
CA GLU A 136 18.65 -16.47 -16.87
C GLU A 136 17.95 -16.57 -18.23
N ASP A 137 18.30 -15.66 -19.15
CA ASP A 137 17.90 -15.77 -20.54
C ASP A 137 18.74 -16.80 -21.31
N ALA A 138 18.43 -17.00 -22.59
CA ALA A 138 19.14 -17.96 -23.45
C ALA A 138 20.63 -17.65 -23.64
N SER A 139 21.09 -16.44 -23.29
CA SER A 139 22.50 -16.05 -23.33
C SER A 139 23.24 -16.27 -22.01
N GLY A 140 22.55 -16.75 -20.97
CA GLY A 140 23.08 -16.89 -19.60
C GLY A 140 23.10 -15.56 -18.84
N LYS A 141 22.43 -14.52 -19.34
CA LYS A 141 22.35 -13.23 -18.64
C LYS A 141 21.20 -13.26 -17.64
N ALA A 142 21.46 -12.75 -16.43
CA ALA A 142 20.44 -12.60 -15.41
C ALA A 142 19.30 -11.66 -15.87
N VAL A 143 18.06 -12.13 -15.71
CA VAL A 143 16.83 -11.37 -15.93
C VAL A 143 16.08 -11.30 -14.61
N GLU A 144 15.62 -10.09 -14.26
CA GLU A 144 14.80 -9.82 -13.09
C GLU A 144 13.40 -9.37 -13.50
N GLU A 145 12.40 -9.88 -12.80
CA GLU A 145 11.02 -9.42 -12.84
C GLU A 145 10.52 -9.17 -11.41
N VAL A 146 9.73 -8.11 -11.23
CA VAL A 146 9.18 -7.75 -9.92
C VAL A 146 7.67 -7.71 -10.00
N VAL A 147 7.01 -8.49 -9.16
CA VAL A 147 5.54 -8.54 -9.05
C VAL A 147 5.13 -7.91 -7.71
N PRO A 148 4.34 -6.82 -7.71
CA PRO A 148 3.90 -6.18 -6.48
C PRO A 148 2.71 -6.93 -5.86
N LEU A 149 2.75 -7.10 -4.54
CA LEU A 149 1.64 -7.58 -3.72
C LEU A 149 1.29 -6.54 -2.66
N TYR A 150 0.01 -6.41 -2.33
CA TYR A 150 -0.49 -5.43 -1.38
C TYR A 150 -1.36 -6.09 -0.32
N LEU A 151 -1.08 -5.82 0.95
CA LEU A 151 -1.85 -6.34 2.07
C LEU A 151 -2.34 -5.19 2.93
N LYS A 152 -3.65 -5.10 3.14
CA LYS A 152 -4.29 -4.15 4.04
C LYS A 152 -4.84 -4.90 5.26
N VAL A 153 -4.60 -4.39 6.46
CA VAL A 153 -5.18 -4.94 7.69
C VAL A 153 -6.41 -4.10 8.04
N LEU A 154 -7.58 -4.74 8.17
CA LEU A 154 -8.82 -4.10 8.63
C LEU A 154 -9.48 -4.97 9.70
N ASN A 155 -10.18 -4.37 10.66
CA ASN A 155 -10.90 -5.17 11.65
C ASN A 155 -12.03 -5.99 11.00
N PRO A 156 -12.42 -7.13 11.59
CA PRO A 156 -13.60 -7.87 11.15
C PRO A 156 -14.84 -6.97 11.07
N GLY A 157 -15.47 -6.91 9.89
CA GLY A 157 -16.66 -6.10 9.64
C GLY A 157 -16.41 -4.61 9.39
N GLU A 158 -15.15 -4.16 9.42
CA GLU A 158 -14.77 -2.83 8.97
C GLU A 158 -14.85 -2.75 7.44
N ARG A 159 -15.57 -1.75 6.94
CA ARG A 159 -15.70 -1.51 5.50
C ARG A 159 -14.50 -0.73 5.01
N SER A 160 -13.93 -1.12 3.88
CA SER A 160 -12.87 -0.33 3.25
C SER A 160 -13.42 1.03 2.81
N GLY A 161 -12.55 2.04 2.75
CA GLY A 161 -12.93 3.35 2.22
C GLY A 161 -13.50 3.27 0.79
N MET A 162 -12.98 2.35 -0.04
CA MET A 162 -13.45 2.14 -1.39
C MET A 162 -14.83 1.48 -1.44
N GLU A 163 -15.11 0.54 -0.55
CA GLU A 163 -16.44 -0.05 -0.39
C GLU A 163 -17.46 1.00 0.04
N ALA A 164 -17.12 1.82 1.05
CA ALA A 164 -17.97 2.91 1.51
C ALA A 164 -18.22 3.95 0.41
N TRP A 165 -17.20 4.27 -0.39
CA TRP A 165 -17.33 5.16 -1.53
C TRP A 165 -18.23 4.58 -2.62
N ASN A 166 -18.02 3.32 -2.99
CA ASN A 166 -18.82 2.64 -4.00
C ASN A 166 -20.28 2.43 -3.58
N PHE A 167 -20.56 2.30 -2.28
CA PHE A 167 -21.92 2.33 -1.76
C PHE A 167 -22.64 3.64 -2.13
N TRP A 168 -22.01 4.80 -1.88
CA TRP A 168 -22.60 6.09 -2.24
C TRP A 168 -22.68 6.31 -3.75
N ARG A 169 -21.68 5.85 -4.51
CA ARG A 169 -21.73 5.89 -5.98
C ARG A 169 -22.90 5.08 -6.52
N SER A 170 -23.09 3.87 -6.01
CA SER A 170 -24.22 3.02 -6.37
C SER A 170 -25.57 3.68 -6.01
N TYR A 171 -25.68 4.28 -4.83
CA TYR A 171 -26.87 5.04 -4.42
C TYR A 171 -27.21 6.18 -5.40
N LEU A 172 -26.20 6.78 -6.04
CA LEU A 172 -26.34 7.84 -7.04
C LEU A 172 -26.30 7.32 -8.49
N SER A 173 -26.39 6.01 -8.71
CA SER A 173 -26.33 5.36 -10.04
C SER A 173 -25.03 5.59 -10.82
N PHE A 174 -23.91 5.79 -10.12
CA PHE A 174 -22.59 5.83 -10.71
C PHE A 174 -21.91 4.45 -10.67
N SER A 175 -21.13 4.15 -11.72
CA SER A 175 -20.31 2.92 -11.78
C SER A 175 -19.32 2.87 -10.62
N PRO A 176 -19.06 1.68 -10.04
CA PRO A 176 -18.04 1.54 -9.01
C PRO A 176 -16.66 1.88 -9.56
N VAL A 177 -15.77 2.32 -8.68
CA VAL A 177 -14.35 2.54 -8.97
C VAL A 177 -13.50 1.57 -8.18
N ARG A 178 -12.28 1.31 -8.65
CA ARG A 178 -11.31 0.47 -7.96
C ARG A 178 -10.26 1.34 -7.29
N GLU A 179 -9.75 0.85 -6.17
CA GLU A 179 -8.56 1.43 -5.54
C GLU A 179 -7.34 1.19 -6.43
N ASP A 180 -6.46 2.18 -6.50
CA ASP A 180 -5.11 2.00 -7.03
C ASP A 180 -4.20 1.65 -5.84
N PRO A 181 -3.77 0.38 -5.69
CA PRO A 181 -3.04 -0.05 -4.51
C PRO A 181 -1.63 0.56 -4.43
N GLU A 182 -1.02 0.92 -5.56
CA GLU A 182 0.28 1.61 -5.56
C GLU A 182 0.13 3.02 -5.00
N TRP A 183 -0.88 3.75 -5.49
CA TRP A 183 -1.18 5.09 -4.98
C TRP A 183 -1.54 5.07 -3.49
N SER A 184 -2.34 4.08 -3.06
CA SER A 184 -2.67 3.91 -1.65
C SER A 184 -1.46 3.58 -0.77
N PHE A 185 -0.49 2.83 -1.28
CA PHE A 185 0.78 2.60 -0.57
C PHE A 185 1.56 3.91 -0.39
N TRP A 186 1.61 4.77 -1.42
CA TRP A 186 2.28 6.07 -1.31
C TRP A 186 1.58 6.99 -0.31
N ALA A 187 0.24 7.00 -0.29
CA ALA A 187 -0.54 7.72 0.71
C ALA A 187 -0.30 7.18 2.14
N TRP A 188 -0.11 5.87 2.29
CA TRP A 188 0.28 5.27 3.57
C TRP A 188 1.68 5.72 4.01
N LEU A 189 2.67 5.77 3.11
CA LEU A 189 4.00 6.31 3.40
C LEU A 189 3.92 7.75 3.92
N HIS A 190 3.12 8.58 3.25
CA HIS A 190 2.88 9.97 3.64
C HIS A 190 2.22 10.09 5.02
N SER A 191 1.17 9.31 5.26
CA SER A 191 0.47 9.28 6.54
C SER A 191 1.40 8.87 7.68
N ARG A 192 2.27 7.87 7.46
CA ARG A 192 3.29 7.46 8.42
C ARG A 192 4.27 8.60 8.70
N TYR A 193 4.79 9.25 7.66
CA TYR A 193 5.66 10.41 7.81
C TYR A 193 5.03 11.51 8.67
N MET A 194 3.77 11.86 8.40
CA MET A 194 3.03 12.86 9.19
C MET A 194 2.88 12.43 10.65
N ALA A 195 2.47 11.19 10.90
CA ALA A 195 2.29 10.68 12.26
C ALA A 195 3.59 10.70 13.07
N MET A 196 4.74 10.43 12.43
CA MET A 196 6.04 10.36 13.10
C MET A 196 6.68 11.73 13.33
N ASN A 197 6.47 12.70 12.44
CA ASN A 197 7.17 13.99 12.51
C ASN A 197 6.26 15.16 12.94
N TYR A 198 4.94 15.02 12.80
CA TYR A 198 3.96 16.10 12.99
C TYR A 198 2.73 15.64 13.79
N PRO A 199 2.89 15.26 15.07
CA PRO A 199 1.78 14.72 15.86
C PRO A 199 0.60 15.68 16.06
N ASN A 200 0.81 16.99 15.83
CA ASN A 200 -0.18 18.04 16.06
C ASN A 200 -0.48 18.88 14.79
N SER A 201 0.02 18.49 13.62
CA SER A 201 -0.21 19.21 12.37
C SER A 201 -0.31 18.24 11.20
N LEU A 202 -1.09 18.61 10.18
CA LEU A 202 -1.29 17.80 8.98
C LEU A 202 -0.64 18.50 7.78
N PRO A 203 0.69 18.46 7.63
CA PRO A 203 1.35 19.08 6.49
C PRO A 203 1.10 18.26 5.23
N HIS A 204 0.83 18.95 4.12
CA HIS A 204 0.66 18.32 2.81
C HIS A 204 1.96 17.96 2.11
N ASP A 205 3.09 18.52 2.54
CA ASP A 205 4.38 18.27 1.91
C ASP A 205 5.31 17.57 2.88
N GLU A 206 6.21 16.78 2.32
CA GLU A 206 7.30 16.16 3.08
C GLU A 206 8.57 16.98 2.95
N ASP A 207 9.23 17.20 4.08
CA ASP A 207 10.62 17.60 4.13
C ASP A 207 11.46 16.33 4.01
N LEU A 208 12.04 16.09 2.83
CA LEU A 208 12.83 14.89 2.54
C LEU A 208 14.10 14.76 3.39
N SER A 209 14.45 15.77 4.19
CA SER A 209 15.53 15.66 5.18
C SER A 209 15.11 14.98 6.49
N GLN A 210 13.81 14.86 6.74
CA GLN A 210 13.27 14.31 7.98
C GLN A 210 13.18 12.77 7.93
N PRO A 211 13.18 12.11 9.10
CA PRO A 211 12.93 10.68 9.18
C PRO A 211 11.62 10.26 8.51
N PHE A 212 11.58 9.04 7.96
CA PHE A 212 10.42 8.43 7.30
C PHE A 212 9.95 9.11 6.00
N ALA A 213 10.53 10.24 5.60
CA ALA A 213 10.18 10.91 4.37
C ALA A 213 10.60 10.08 3.15
N SER A 214 9.83 10.18 2.06
CA SER A 214 10.10 9.47 0.81
C SER A 214 9.61 10.28 -0.40
N PRO A 215 10.28 10.18 -1.58
CA PRO A 215 9.79 10.82 -2.79
C PRO A 215 8.35 10.40 -3.16
N GLU A 216 7.99 9.14 -2.93
CA GLU A 216 6.66 8.59 -3.18
C GLU A 216 5.62 9.17 -2.23
N GLY A 217 5.91 9.21 -0.92
CA GLY A 217 5.06 9.85 0.09
C GLY A 217 4.86 11.34 -0.19
N GLN A 218 5.93 12.06 -0.54
CA GLN A 218 5.85 13.46 -0.93
C GLN A 218 4.92 13.68 -2.14
N GLN A 219 4.98 12.80 -3.15
CA GLN A 219 4.06 12.87 -4.28
C GLN A 219 2.61 12.66 -3.87
N ALA A 220 2.36 11.72 -2.96
CA ALA A 220 1.03 11.49 -2.41
C ALA A 220 0.51 12.70 -1.64
N GLY A 221 1.31 13.30 -0.75
CA GLY A 221 0.92 14.50 0.00
C GLY A 221 0.60 15.70 -0.92
N ARG A 222 1.42 15.94 -1.94
CA ARG A 222 1.26 17.06 -2.89
C ARG A 222 0.04 16.94 -3.79
N LYS A 223 -0.30 15.73 -4.22
CA LYS A 223 -1.45 15.47 -5.11
C LYS A 223 -2.71 15.11 -4.34
N GLY A 224 -2.57 14.69 -3.09
CA GLY A 224 -3.66 14.34 -2.18
C GLY A 224 -4.45 15.57 -1.78
N ASN A 225 -5.77 15.42 -1.71
CA ASN A 225 -6.68 16.49 -1.29
C ASN A 225 -6.90 16.47 0.24
N GLU A 226 -5.89 16.10 1.03
CA GLU A 226 -5.95 15.98 2.50
C GLU A 226 -5.99 17.34 3.22
N TRP A 227 -6.65 18.33 2.62
CA TRP A 227 -6.80 19.66 3.19
C TRP A 227 -7.95 19.64 4.17
N GLY A 228 -7.60 19.52 5.45
CA GLY A 228 -8.55 19.60 6.56
C GLY A 228 -7.92 20.34 7.72
N ASN A 229 -7.86 21.67 7.66
CA ASN A 229 -7.60 22.44 8.87
C ASN A 229 -8.79 22.25 9.82
N LEU A 230 -8.64 21.41 10.85
CA LEU A 230 -9.60 21.26 11.97
C LEU A 230 -9.84 22.59 12.72
N THR A 231 -9.14 23.66 12.34
CA THR A 231 -9.23 24.99 12.96
C THR A 231 -9.60 26.14 12.03
N GLN A 232 -10.07 25.93 10.79
CA GLN A 232 -10.60 27.06 9.99
C GLN A 232 -11.94 26.78 9.29
N ASN A 233 -12.95 27.49 9.81
CA ASN A 233 -14.22 27.91 9.19
C ASN A 233 -15.43 26.97 9.29
N LEU A 234 -16.03 26.93 10.48
CA LEU A 234 -17.48 26.92 10.68
C LEU A 234 -18.20 28.18 10.12
N HIS A 235 -17.60 28.88 9.14
CA HIS A 235 -18.26 29.91 8.35
C HIS A 235 -18.71 29.30 7.03
N LEU A 236 -19.60 28.32 7.11
CA LEU A 236 -20.54 28.10 6.02
C LEU A 236 -21.19 29.45 5.69
N PRO A 237 -21.26 29.89 4.43
CA PRO A 237 -22.19 30.95 4.09
C PRO A 237 -23.57 30.46 4.54
N HIS A 238 -24.17 31.18 5.47
CA HIS A 238 -25.52 30.90 5.93
C HIS A 238 -26.47 31.29 4.78
N THR A 239 -26.61 30.40 3.79
CA THR A 239 -27.81 30.37 2.97
C THR A 239 -28.81 29.53 3.76
N PRO A 240 -29.84 30.12 4.39
CA PRO A 240 -30.89 29.34 4.99
C PRO A 240 -31.64 28.63 3.86
N HIS A 241 -31.24 27.40 3.55
CA HIS A 241 -32.08 26.51 2.78
C HIS A 241 -33.32 26.22 3.63
N LYS A 242 -34.43 26.85 3.25
CA LYS A 242 -35.76 26.52 3.76
C LYS A 242 -35.96 25.01 3.50
N PRO A 243 -36.20 24.18 4.52
CA PRO A 243 -36.38 22.76 4.30
C PRO A 243 -37.64 22.55 3.45
N SER A 244 -37.48 21.93 2.28
CA SER A 244 -38.62 21.43 1.52
C SER A 244 -39.34 20.39 2.38
N PRO A 245 -40.69 20.42 2.45
CA PRO A 245 -41.42 19.41 3.20
C PRO A 245 -41.19 18.03 2.57
N PRO A 246 -41.15 16.96 3.38
CA PRO A 246 -41.00 15.61 2.86
C PRO A 246 -42.22 15.25 1.97
N PRO A 247 -42.02 14.46 0.90
CA PRO A 247 -43.13 13.97 0.08
C PRO A 247 -44.10 13.13 0.94
N PRO A 248 -45.42 13.21 0.71
CA PRO A 248 -46.40 12.49 1.50
C PRO A 248 -46.32 10.99 1.18
N GLY A 249 -46.05 10.15 2.19
CA GLY A 249 -46.34 8.71 2.13
C GLY A 249 -45.21 7.72 2.44
N GLY A 250 -43.98 8.15 2.75
CA GLY A 250 -42.88 7.22 3.10
C GLY A 250 -42.83 6.86 4.60
N PRO A 251 -42.60 5.59 4.99
CA PRO A 251 -42.47 5.20 6.39
C PRO A 251 -41.22 5.85 7.02
N ARG A 252 -41.39 6.50 8.18
CA ARG A 252 -40.30 7.12 8.94
C ARG A 252 -39.37 6.04 9.52
N PRO A 253 -38.03 6.15 9.36
CA PRO A 253 -37.09 5.37 10.15
C PRO A 253 -37.26 5.72 11.64
N ARG A 254 -37.31 4.71 12.52
CA ARG A 254 -37.32 4.93 13.97
C ARG A 254 -36.02 5.62 14.36
N ALA A 255 -36.12 6.80 14.94
CA ALA A 255 -35.02 7.46 15.62
C ALA A 255 -34.54 6.55 16.78
N TRP A 256 -33.23 6.30 16.84
CA TRP A 256 -32.59 5.81 18.06
C TRP A 256 -32.82 6.83 19.17
N SER A 257 -33.65 6.46 20.15
CA SER A 257 -33.81 7.22 21.38
C SER A 257 -32.51 7.13 22.17
N SER A 258 -31.77 8.24 22.25
CA SER A 258 -30.76 8.43 23.29
C SER A 258 -31.48 8.46 24.64
N ARG A 259 -31.45 7.31 25.33
CA ARG A 259 -31.90 7.19 26.72
C ARG A 259 -30.92 8.00 27.58
N ARG A 260 -31.28 9.25 27.82
CA ARG A 260 -30.63 10.10 28.82
C ARG A 260 -31.02 9.54 30.19
N MET A 261 -30.13 8.82 30.85
CA MET A 261 -30.31 8.45 32.26
C MET A 261 -30.19 9.73 33.10
N THR A 262 -31.32 10.27 33.53
CA THR A 262 -31.40 11.27 34.59
C THR A 262 -31.31 10.57 35.93
N CYS A 263 -30.18 10.69 36.63
CA CYS A 263 -30.13 10.47 38.06
C CYS A 263 -30.65 11.72 38.77
N THR A 264 -31.76 11.57 39.47
CA THR A 264 -32.34 12.55 40.38
C THR A 264 -31.48 12.62 41.63
N THR A 265 -30.93 13.79 41.96
CA THR A 265 -30.59 14.12 43.35
C THR A 265 -31.16 15.48 43.70
N SER A 266 -32.01 15.45 44.71
CA SER A 266 -32.65 16.58 45.37
C SER A 266 -31.65 17.54 46.01
N SER A 267 -31.81 18.83 45.75
CA SER A 267 -31.97 19.91 46.75
C SER A 267 -31.45 21.22 46.17
N GLY A 268 -32.25 22.27 46.35
CA GLY A 268 -32.06 23.55 45.69
C GLY A 268 -31.13 24.51 46.43
N LYS A 269 -30.60 25.48 45.67
CA LYS A 269 -30.70 26.93 45.94
C LYS A 269 -30.02 27.69 44.81
N ARG A 270 -30.65 28.79 44.38
CA ARG A 270 -30.07 29.79 43.48
C ARG A 270 -29.06 30.64 44.24
N THR A 271 -27.91 30.93 43.61
CA THR A 271 -27.22 32.22 43.73
C THR A 271 -26.35 32.45 42.50
N ARG A 272 -26.26 33.71 42.08
CA ARG A 272 -25.54 34.24 40.92
C ARG A 272 -24.23 34.85 41.44
N ALA A 273 -23.08 34.50 40.87
CA ALA A 273 -21.83 35.26 41.01
C ALA A 273 -20.90 35.01 39.80
N ALA A 274 -20.27 36.08 39.32
CA ALA A 274 -19.32 36.16 38.21
C ALA A 274 -17.88 35.79 38.67
N PRO A 275 -16.89 35.66 37.76
CA PRO A 275 -15.87 34.62 37.82
C PRO A 275 -14.65 34.96 38.68
N SER A 276 -14.06 33.95 39.31
CA SER A 276 -12.75 33.99 39.93
C SER A 276 -11.98 32.72 39.59
N LEU A 277 -10.75 32.92 39.12
CA LEU A 277 -9.73 31.91 38.83
C LEU A 277 -9.39 31.08 40.07
N ALA A 278 -9.58 29.75 40.01
CA ALA A 278 -8.70 28.77 40.63
C ALA A 278 -9.06 27.35 40.15
N SER A 279 -8.01 26.62 39.75
CA SER A 279 -7.85 25.18 39.56
C SER A 279 -9.04 24.25 39.83
N ARG A 280 -9.35 23.42 38.83
CA ARG A 280 -9.73 22.00 39.03
C ARG A 280 -9.29 21.17 37.84
N GLN A 281 -8.29 20.33 38.10
CA GLN A 281 -7.98 19.14 37.31
C GLN A 281 -9.24 18.29 37.15
N LEU A 282 -9.49 17.86 35.91
CA LEU A 282 -10.35 16.73 35.58
C LEU A 282 -9.51 15.73 34.77
N PRO A 283 -9.79 14.42 34.89
CA PRO A 283 -8.82 13.36 34.66
C PRO A 283 -8.60 13.10 33.17
N PHE A 284 -7.34 13.02 32.78
CA PHE A 284 -6.91 12.45 31.50
C PHE A 284 -7.10 10.92 31.54
N PRO A 285 -7.66 10.29 30.49
CA PRO A 285 -7.40 8.87 30.27
C PRO A 285 -5.94 8.72 29.86
N SER A 286 -5.21 7.99 30.69
CA SER A 286 -3.80 7.60 30.55
C SER A 286 -3.53 6.84 29.25
N ILE A 287 -2.61 7.38 28.46
CA ILE A 287 -1.90 6.69 27.38
C ILE A 287 -0.94 5.67 28.04
N PRO A 288 -0.93 4.38 27.69
CA PRO A 288 0.09 3.47 28.18
C PRO A 288 1.40 3.68 27.41
N THR A 289 2.32 4.37 28.06
CA THR A 289 3.75 4.39 27.72
C THR A 289 4.37 3.07 28.19
N GLN A 290 4.65 2.13 27.29
CA GLN A 290 5.60 1.04 27.56
C GLN A 290 6.33 0.63 26.29
N TRP A 291 7.36 1.38 25.91
CA TRP A 291 8.51 0.87 25.16
C TRP A 291 9.78 1.40 25.82
N ALA A 292 10.19 0.74 26.90
CA ALA A 292 11.56 0.70 27.40
C ALA A 292 11.73 -0.55 28.26
N SER A 293 12.82 -1.28 28.02
CA SER A 293 13.36 -2.40 28.82
C SER A 293 12.80 -3.81 28.54
N ARG A 294 13.37 -4.51 27.55
CA ARG A 294 14.27 -5.67 27.71
C ARG A 294 14.71 -6.21 26.36
#